data_AF-A0A6G4WNA2-F1
#
_entry.id   AF-A0A6G4WNA2-F1
#
_cell.length_a   1.000
_cell.length_b   1.000
_cell.length_c   1.000
_cell.angle_alpha   90.00
_cell.angle_beta   90.00
_cell.angle_gamma   90.00
#
_symmetry.space_group_name_H-M   'P 1'
#
loop_
_entity.id
_entity.type
_entity.pdbx_description
1 polymer ?
#
loop_
_entity_poly.entity_id
_entity_poly.type
_entity_poly.pdbx_seq_one_letter_code
_entity_poly.pdbx_strand_id
1 'polypeptide(L)'
;ALSAIEERYERWTYHRTKTQARRKSNGVKAAKSARDTDRIAGRCVFLPVRYADDFVVLVSGTQENAIAEKSALAEYLYRTMGLELSPEKTKVTAMTEGFEFLGFRFGMHWDKRYGYGPRVEIPKAKAANLRRKVKRLTKRNSVSVGLGDKLREINPILRGWANYYRYCVGAGRVFVNLDWYIGLRLYCWLRKKRPKAGVRELWGSKQPSSRRPTRR
;
A
#
# COMPACT_ATOMS: atom_id res chain seq x y z
N ALA A 1 -16.90 18.57 -7.03
CA ALA A 1 -15.55 18.33 -6.50
C ALA A 1 -14.85 17.16 -7.21
N LEU A 2 -15.28 15.90 -7.04
CA LEU A 2 -14.69 14.71 -7.69
C LEU A 2 -14.45 14.82 -9.21
N SER A 3 -15.27 15.60 -9.94
CA SER A 3 -15.16 15.74 -11.39
C SER A 3 -13.93 16.51 -11.84
N ALA A 4 -13.41 17.50 -11.11
CA ALA A 4 -12.52 18.50 -11.72
C ALA A 4 -11.13 17.93 -12.08
N ILE A 5 -10.52 17.13 -11.20
CA ILE A 5 -9.24 16.46 -11.50
C ILE A 5 -9.44 15.44 -12.62
N GLU A 6 -10.50 14.65 -12.53
CA GLU A 6 -10.82 13.65 -13.55
C GLU A 6 -11.08 14.30 -14.91
N GLU A 7 -11.82 15.40 -14.94
CA GLU A 7 -12.18 16.20 -16.11
C GLU A 7 -10.95 16.85 -16.76
N ARG A 8 -10.02 17.38 -15.98
CA ARG A 8 -8.73 17.88 -16.48
C ARG A 8 -7.91 16.78 -17.16
N TYR A 9 -7.94 15.55 -16.63
CA TYR A 9 -7.17 14.41 -17.16
C TYR A 9 -8.03 13.43 -17.97
N GLU A 10 -9.14 13.90 -18.52
CA GLU A 10 -10.14 13.05 -19.19
C GLU A 10 -9.56 12.26 -20.36
N ARG A 11 -8.60 12.84 -21.06
CA ARG A 11 -7.90 12.21 -22.18
C ARG A 11 -7.21 10.88 -21.79
N TRP A 12 -6.71 10.79 -20.56
CA TRP A 12 -5.87 9.67 -20.12
C TRP A 12 -6.52 8.80 -19.05
N THR A 13 -7.72 9.16 -18.58
CA THR A 13 -8.46 8.45 -17.54
C THR A 13 -9.79 7.91 -18.05
N TYR A 14 -10.31 6.89 -17.37
CA TYR A 14 -11.62 6.35 -17.67
C TYR A 14 -12.68 7.05 -16.79
N HIS A 15 -13.69 7.64 -17.42
CA HIS A 15 -14.88 8.12 -16.72
C HIS A 15 -16.00 7.10 -16.79
N ARG A 16 -16.51 6.72 -15.62
CA ARG A 16 -17.68 5.86 -15.50
C ARG A 16 -18.97 6.57 -15.93
N THR A 17 -19.04 7.89 -15.76
CA THR A 17 -20.21 8.74 -16.03
C THR A 17 -20.29 9.22 -17.49
N LYS A 18 -19.17 9.46 -18.17
CA LYS A 18 -19.16 9.83 -19.60
C LYS A 18 -19.05 8.60 -20.50
N THR A 19 -20.10 7.77 -20.50
CA THR A 19 -20.29 6.77 -21.56
C THR A 19 -20.85 7.50 -22.78
N GLN A 20 -19.99 7.93 -23.71
CA GLN A 20 -20.46 8.54 -24.97
C GLN A 20 -21.37 7.54 -25.71
N ALA A 21 -22.59 7.96 -26.06
CA ALA A 21 -23.59 7.11 -26.72
C ALA A 21 -23.08 6.46 -28.03
N ARG A 22 -22.02 7.00 -28.65
CA ARG A 22 -21.43 6.54 -29.91
C ARG A 22 -20.13 5.73 -29.72
N ARG A 23 -19.68 5.48 -28.49
CA ARG A 23 -18.38 4.84 -28.21
C ARG A 23 -18.45 3.34 -28.51
N LYS A 24 -17.76 2.89 -29.57
CA LYS A 24 -17.65 1.46 -29.93
C LYS A 24 -16.72 0.64 -29.02
N SER A 25 -15.92 1.28 -28.16
CA SER A 25 -14.93 0.62 -27.30
C SER A 25 -15.12 0.96 -25.82
N ASN A 26 -14.81 0.00 -24.94
CA ASN A 26 -14.81 0.18 -23.48
C ASN A 26 -13.89 1.35 -23.09
N GLY A 27 -14.36 2.29 -22.28
CA GLY A 27 -13.61 3.52 -21.99
C GLY A 27 -12.25 3.29 -21.32
N VAL A 28 -12.04 2.17 -20.62
CA VAL A 28 -10.72 1.77 -20.12
C VAL A 28 -9.74 1.48 -21.27
N LYS A 29 -10.21 0.80 -22.33
CA LYS A 29 -9.40 0.53 -23.53
C LYS A 29 -9.10 1.82 -24.30
N ALA A 30 -10.07 2.73 -24.39
CA ALA A 30 -9.87 4.03 -25.04
C ALA A 30 -8.81 4.88 -24.31
N ALA A 31 -8.89 4.99 -22.99
CA ALA A 31 -7.89 5.69 -22.18
C ALA A 31 -6.50 5.02 -22.25
N LYS A 32 -6.43 3.69 -22.34
CA LYS A 32 -5.16 3.00 -22.60
C LYS A 32 -4.60 3.35 -23.98
N SER A 33 -5.42 3.29 -25.03
CA SER A 33 -5.01 3.62 -26.39
C SER A 33 -4.51 5.06 -26.51
N ALA A 34 -5.21 6.03 -25.91
CA ALA A 34 -4.78 7.44 -25.93
C ALA A 34 -3.41 7.62 -25.28
N ARG A 35 -3.17 6.95 -24.14
CA ARG A 35 -1.86 6.96 -23.46
C ARG A 35 -0.77 6.32 -24.30
N ASP A 36 -1.06 5.21 -24.96
CA ASP A 36 -0.08 4.51 -25.79
C ASP A 36 0.25 5.34 -27.05
N THR A 37 -0.75 5.94 -27.71
CA THR A 37 -0.54 6.85 -28.84
C THR A 37 0.27 8.09 -28.44
N ASP A 38 -0.04 8.72 -27.30
CA ASP A 38 0.69 9.89 -26.83
C ASP A 38 2.13 9.56 -26.43
N ARG A 39 2.37 8.37 -25.84
CA ARG A 39 3.72 7.87 -25.57
C ARG A 39 4.53 7.66 -26.84
N ILE A 40 3.94 7.02 -27.85
CA ILE A 40 4.60 6.80 -29.16
C ILE A 40 4.92 8.14 -29.83
N ALA A 41 4.04 9.13 -29.69
CA ALA A 41 4.24 10.48 -30.21
C ALA A 41 5.21 11.34 -29.36
N GLY A 42 5.80 10.80 -28.28
CA GLY A 42 6.70 11.55 -27.39
C GLY A 42 6.02 12.64 -26.55
N ARG A 43 4.69 12.66 -26.48
CA ARG A 43 3.93 13.62 -25.68
C ARG A 43 3.90 13.22 -24.22
N CYS A 44 3.77 14.21 -23.33
CA CYS A 44 3.58 13.96 -21.92
C CYS A 44 2.24 13.28 -21.65
N VAL A 45 2.27 12.27 -20.78
CA VAL A 45 1.07 11.54 -20.35
C VAL A 45 0.90 11.66 -18.85
N PHE A 46 -0.31 12.01 -18.43
CA PHE A 46 -0.67 12.17 -17.02
C PHE A 46 -1.68 11.10 -16.61
N LEU A 47 -1.42 10.40 -15.52
CA LEU A 47 -2.34 9.42 -14.95
C LEU A 47 -2.59 9.75 -13.48
N PRO A 48 -3.70 10.45 -13.16
CA PRO A 48 -4.10 10.68 -11.78
C PRO A 48 -4.65 9.39 -11.16
N VAL A 49 -4.30 9.17 -9.90
CA VAL A 49 -4.87 8.14 -9.03
C VAL A 49 -5.24 8.82 -7.72
N ARG A 50 -6.52 8.79 -7.36
CA ARG A 50 -7.06 9.41 -6.15
C ARG A 50 -7.65 8.36 -5.22
N TYR A 51 -7.48 8.58 -3.92
CA TYR A 51 -8.09 7.81 -2.85
C TYR A 51 -8.48 8.73 -1.71
N ALA A 52 -9.79 8.93 -1.51
CA ALA A 52 -10.30 10.02 -0.66
C ALA A 52 -9.53 11.31 -0.99
N ASP A 53 -9.01 12.03 0.01
CA ASP A 53 -8.32 13.31 -0.22
C ASP A 53 -6.87 13.18 -0.71
N ASP A 54 -6.28 11.99 -0.61
CA ASP A 54 -4.93 11.72 -1.11
C ASP A 54 -4.96 11.38 -2.60
N PHE A 55 -4.11 12.01 -3.40
CA PHE A 55 -3.96 11.68 -4.81
C PHE A 55 -2.51 11.74 -5.27
N VAL A 56 -2.20 11.01 -6.33
CA VAL A 56 -0.91 11.01 -7.02
C VAL A 56 -1.14 11.16 -8.52
N VAL A 57 -0.30 11.94 -9.19
CA VAL A 57 -0.32 12.07 -10.65
C VAL A 57 0.96 11.47 -11.19
N LEU A 58 0.83 10.37 -11.93
CA LEU A 58 1.97 9.76 -12.60
C LEU A 58 2.21 10.48 -13.93
N VAL A 59 3.41 11.02 -14.09
CA VAL A 59 3.82 11.78 -15.27
C VAL A 59 4.81 10.96 -16.08
N SER A 60 4.51 10.73 -17.34
CA SER A 60 5.45 10.20 -18.33
C SER A 60 6.03 11.38 -19.10
N GLY A 61 7.17 11.89 -18.67
CA GLY A 61 7.81 13.08 -19.22
C GLY A 61 9.06 13.49 -18.41
N THR A 62 9.56 14.70 -18.66
CA THR A 62 10.68 15.28 -17.89
C THR A 62 10.23 15.76 -16.51
N GLN A 63 11.18 15.96 -15.60
CA GLN A 63 10.91 16.54 -14.28
C GLN A 63 10.31 17.95 -14.37
N GLU A 64 10.74 18.74 -15.36
CA GLU A 64 10.20 20.08 -15.63
C GLU A 64 8.70 20.04 -15.96
N ASN A 65 8.28 19.10 -16.80
CA ASN A 65 6.87 18.92 -17.13
C ASN A 65 6.04 18.54 -15.91
N ALA A 66 6.61 17.75 -14.98
CA ALA A 66 5.93 17.42 -13.72
C ALA A 66 5.82 18.62 -12.78
N ILE A 67 6.83 19.50 -12.74
CA ILE A 67 6.81 20.74 -11.94
C ILE A 67 5.80 21.73 -12.52
N ALA A 68 5.81 21.93 -13.84
CA ALA A 68 4.85 22.79 -14.54
C ALA A 68 3.41 22.30 -14.30
N GLU A 69 3.18 20.99 -14.39
CA GLU A 69 1.85 20.43 -14.15
C GLU A 69 1.43 20.56 -12.69
N LYS A 70 2.35 20.42 -11.72
CA LYS A 70 2.06 20.66 -10.30
C LYS A 70 1.52 22.07 -10.08
N SER A 71 2.18 23.08 -10.64
CA SER A 71 1.77 24.48 -10.50
C SER A 71 0.41 24.72 -11.16
N ALA A 72 0.22 24.23 -12.38
CA ALA A 72 -1.04 24.39 -13.10
C ALA A 72 -2.19 23.64 -12.40
N LEU A 73 -1.94 22.48 -11.79
CA LEU A 73 -2.93 21.72 -11.04
C LEU A 73 -3.31 22.43 -9.74
N ALA A 74 -2.34 23.04 -9.05
CA ALA A 74 -2.59 23.84 -7.85
C ALA A 74 -3.54 25.00 -8.16
N GLU A 75 -3.28 25.75 -9.22
CA GLU A 75 -4.13 26.88 -9.63
C GLU A 75 -5.54 26.42 -9.99
N TYR A 76 -5.67 25.33 -10.73
CA TYR A 76 -6.96 24.78 -11.12
C TYR A 76 -7.78 24.30 -9.91
N LEU A 77 -7.15 23.65 -8.94
CA LEU A 77 -7.79 23.20 -7.70
C LEU A 77 -8.25 24.39 -6.83
N TYR A 78 -7.42 25.42 -6.76
CA TYR A 78 -7.76 26.66 -6.06
C TYR A 78 -8.97 27.33 -6.71
N ARG A 79 -8.95 27.51 -8.04
CA ARG A 79 -10.04 28.17 -8.78
C ARG A 79 -11.36 27.40 -8.76
N THR A 80 -11.30 26.07 -8.81
CA THR A 80 -12.51 25.24 -8.95
C THR A 80 -13.11 24.81 -7.61
N MET A 81 -12.26 24.59 -6.59
CA MET A 81 -12.68 24.02 -5.31
C MET A 81 -12.26 24.84 -4.09
N GLY A 82 -11.47 25.91 -4.26
CA GLY A 82 -10.90 26.66 -3.14
C GLY A 82 -9.89 25.86 -2.31
N LEU A 83 -9.28 24.81 -2.89
CA LEU A 83 -8.34 23.95 -2.18
C LEU A 83 -6.90 24.36 -2.48
N GLU A 84 -6.10 24.50 -1.42
CA GLU A 84 -4.67 24.76 -1.51
C GLU A 84 -3.87 23.47 -1.32
N LEU A 85 -2.86 23.27 -2.18
CA LEU A 85 -1.92 22.16 -2.02
C LEU A 85 -0.90 22.49 -0.93
N SER A 86 -0.81 21.63 0.09
CA SER A 86 0.24 21.76 1.10
C SER A 86 1.62 21.54 0.46
N PRO A 87 2.51 22.54 0.47
CA PRO A 87 3.82 22.44 -0.18
C PRO A 87 4.69 21.36 0.46
N GLU A 88 4.58 21.17 1.78
CA GLU A 88 5.32 20.16 2.55
C GLU A 88 4.92 18.73 2.18
N LYS A 89 3.64 18.50 1.85
CA LYS A 89 3.13 17.17 1.49
C LYS A 89 3.34 16.85 0.01
N THR A 90 3.48 17.86 -0.84
CA THR A 90 3.48 17.70 -2.30
C THR A 90 4.90 17.62 -2.86
N LYS A 91 5.42 16.40 -2.99
CA LYS A 91 6.76 16.15 -3.53
C LYS A 91 6.68 15.63 -4.98
N VAL A 92 7.52 16.19 -5.86
CA VAL A 92 7.82 15.59 -7.17
C VAL A 92 8.98 14.64 -6.97
N THR A 93 8.82 13.36 -7.30
CA THR A 93 9.83 12.32 -7.08
C THR A 93 9.93 11.43 -8.30
N ALA A 94 11.17 11.07 -8.68
CA ALA A 94 11.38 10.14 -9.77
C ALA A 94 10.88 8.74 -9.38
N MET A 95 10.32 8.01 -10.35
CA MET A 95 9.83 6.65 -10.12
C MET A 95 10.95 5.66 -9.76
N THR A 96 12.20 5.99 -10.11
CA THR A 96 13.42 5.26 -9.76
C THR A 96 13.72 5.30 -8.25
N GLU A 97 13.48 6.43 -7.58
CA GLU A 97 13.61 6.56 -6.12
C GLU A 97 12.43 5.90 -5.39
N GLY A 98 11.26 5.97 -6.02
CA GLY A 98 10.00 5.46 -5.51
C GLY A 98 9.35 6.38 -4.47
N PHE A 99 8.05 6.18 -4.25
CA PHE A 99 7.23 6.98 -3.36
C PHE A 99 6.31 6.09 -2.51
N GLU A 100 5.81 6.63 -1.39
CA GLU A 100 4.83 5.95 -0.56
C GLU A 100 3.43 6.52 -0.81
N PHE A 101 2.45 5.65 -1.06
CA PHE A 101 1.05 6.03 -1.23
C PHE A 101 0.15 4.96 -0.60
N LEU A 102 -0.83 5.39 0.21
CA LEU A 102 -1.73 4.51 0.98
C LEU A 102 -1.00 3.43 1.81
N GLY A 103 0.21 3.74 2.29
CA GLY A 103 1.02 2.81 3.07
C GLY A 103 1.63 1.66 2.27
N PHE A 104 1.67 1.77 0.94
CA PHE A 104 2.47 0.96 0.03
C PHE A 104 3.64 1.79 -0.50
N ARG A 105 4.76 1.13 -0.81
CA ARG A 105 5.88 1.76 -1.52
C ARG A 105 5.82 1.35 -2.99
N PHE A 106 5.76 2.34 -3.87
CA PHE A 106 5.83 2.17 -5.32
C PHE A 106 7.23 2.56 -5.80
N GLY A 107 7.80 1.79 -6.70
CA GLY A 107 9.07 2.12 -7.33
C GLY A 107 9.33 1.27 -8.57
N MET A 108 10.33 1.63 -9.37
CA MET A 108 10.78 0.78 -10.46
C MET A 108 11.99 -0.04 -10.03
N HIS A 109 11.98 -1.30 -10.42
CA HIS A 109 13.07 -2.24 -10.13
C HIS A 109 13.47 -2.98 -11.40
N TRP A 110 14.76 -3.26 -11.51
CA TRP A 110 15.28 -4.15 -12.54
C TRP A 110 15.02 -5.60 -12.16
N ASP A 111 14.36 -6.33 -13.04
CA ASP A 111 14.19 -7.77 -12.98
C ASP A 111 15.01 -8.43 -14.10
N LYS A 112 15.73 -9.51 -13.77
CA LYS A 112 16.58 -10.21 -14.74
C LYS A 112 15.79 -10.87 -15.88
N ARG A 113 14.53 -11.24 -15.63
CA ARG A 113 13.66 -11.95 -16.58
C ARG A 113 12.75 -11.02 -17.36
N TYR A 114 12.28 -9.94 -16.73
CA TYR A 114 11.28 -9.05 -17.30
C TYR A 114 11.78 -7.62 -17.56
N GLY A 115 13.04 -7.32 -17.25
CA GLY A 115 13.62 -5.99 -17.39
C GLY A 115 13.13 -5.01 -16.33
N TYR A 116 13.15 -3.72 -16.63
CA TYR A 116 12.76 -2.67 -15.69
C TYR A 116 11.24 -2.59 -15.55
N GLY A 117 10.71 -2.86 -14.35
CA GLY A 117 9.27 -2.95 -14.11
C GLY A 117 8.83 -2.27 -12.81
N PRO A 118 7.54 -1.88 -12.71
CA PRO A 118 6.99 -1.32 -11.48
C PRO A 118 6.84 -2.41 -10.42
N ARG A 119 7.17 -2.05 -9.17
CA ARG A 119 7.01 -2.92 -8.01
C ARG A 119 6.23 -2.20 -6.92
N VAL A 120 5.34 -2.95 -6.27
CA VAL A 120 4.62 -2.52 -5.08
C VAL A 120 5.16 -3.31 -3.89
N GLU A 121 5.76 -2.61 -2.94
CA GLU A 121 6.40 -3.20 -1.76
C GLU A 121 5.74 -2.71 -0.46
N ILE A 122 5.99 -3.45 0.61
CA ILE A 122 5.59 -3.05 1.97
C ILE A 122 6.67 -2.12 2.53
N PRO A 123 6.34 -0.89 2.94
CA PRO A 123 7.30 -0.01 3.59
C PRO A 123 7.87 -0.64 4.87
N LYS A 124 9.21 -0.57 5.02
CA LYS A 124 9.91 -1.10 6.20
C LYS A 124 9.37 -0.52 7.51
N ALA A 125 9.01 0.76 7.50
CA ALA A 125 8.42 1.46 8.65
C ALA A 125 7.08 0.84 9.09
N LYS A 126 6.23 0.41 8.15
CA LYS A 126 4.92 -0.21 8.45
C LYS A 126 5.10 -1.60 9.08
N ALA A 127 6.05 -2.40 8.58
CA ALA A 127 6.42 -3.67 9.22
C ALA A 127 7.01 -3.46 10.63
N ALA A 128 7.85 -2.44 10.82
CA ALA A 128 8.38 -2.07 12.13
C ALA A 128 7.30 -1.57 13.10
N ASN A 129 6.31 -0.80 12.61
CA ASN A 129 5.15 -0.38 13.40
C ASN A 129 4.36 -1.58 13.92
N LEU A 130 4.13 -2.60 13.08
CA LEU A 130 3.46 -3.83 13.50
C LEU A 130 4.26 -4.56 14.59
N ARG A 131 5.59 -4.70 14.40
CA ARG A 131 6.48 -5.28 15.43
C ARG A 131 6.38 -4.53 16.75
N ARG A 132 6.40 -3.19 16.72
CA ARG A 132 6.22 -2.35 17.91
C ARG A 132 4.85 -2.54 18.56
N LYS A 133 3.78 -2.64 17.76
CA LYS A 133 2.42 -2.91 18.25
C LYS A 133 2.36 -4.25 18.99
N VAL A 134 2.86 -5.33 18.38
CA VAL A 134 2.89 -6.66 19.03
C VAL A 134 3.80 -6.66 20.27
N LYS A 135 4.94 -5.97 20.22
CA LYS A 135 5.82 -5.80 21.39
C LYS A 135 5.10 -5.12 22.55
N ARG A 136 4.24 -4.14 22.28
CA ARG A 136 3.41 -3.46 23.28
C ARG A 136 2.36 -4.40 23.88
N LEU A 137 1.71 -5.22 23.06
CA LEU A 137 0.68 -6.19 23.50
C LEU A 137 1.25 -7.34 24.33
N THR A 138 2.54 -7.64 24.16
CA THR A 138 3.28 -8.71 24.85
C THR A 138 4.25 -8.16 25.92
N LYS A 139 3.96 -6.98 26.49
CA LYS A 139 4.75 -6.40 27.60
C LYS A 139 4.61 -7.23 28.88
N ARG A 140 5.56 -7.06 29.81
CA ARG A 140 5.64 -7.79 31.08
C ARG A 140 4.40 -7.61 31.97
N ASN A 141 3.73 -6.47 31.89
CA ASN A 141 2.49 -6.19 32.64
C ASN A 141 1.25 -6.92 32.09
N SER A 142 1.36 -7.59 30.94
CA SER A 142 0.23 -8.31 30.31
C SER A 142 0.16 -9.80 30.68
N VAL A 143 0.94 -10.25 31.66
CA VAL A 143 1.10 -11.68 32.03
C VAL A 143 -0.16 -12.25 32.71
N SER A 144 -0.99 -11.41 33.32
CA SER A 144 -2.28 -11.80 33.90
C SER A 144 -3.22 -12.43 32.86
N VAL A 145 -3.18 -11.95 31.62
CA VAL A 145 -4.07 -12.37 30.53
C VAL A 145 -3.78 -13.80 30.05
N GLY A 146 -4.81 -14.60 29.77
CA GLY A 146 -4.67 -15.95 29.22
C GLY A 146 -4.02 -15.97 27.83
N LEU A 147 -3.35 -17.08 27.46
CA LEU A 147 -2.78 -17.23 26.12
C LEU A 147 -3.87 -17.14 25.04
N GLY A 148 -5.03 -17.76 25.27
CA GLY A 148 -6.16 -17.70 24.35
C GLY A 148 -6.67 -16.28 24.10
N ASP A 149 -6.85 -15.48 25.16
CA ASP A 149 -7.24 -14.07 25.05
C ASP A 149 -6.18 -13.25 24.29
N LYS A 150 -4.90 -13.48 24.59
CA LYS A 150 -3.78 -12.80 23.92
C LYS A 150 -3.74 -13.12 22.42
N LEU A 151 -4.00 -14.37 22.05
CA LEU A 151 -4.11 -14.78 20.65
C LEU A 151 -5.36 -14.19 19.99
N ARG A 152 -6.50 -14.13 20.70
CA ARG A 152 -7.72 -13.46 20.21
C ARG A 152 -7.51 -11.97 19.96
N GLU A 153 -6.62 -11.31 20.71
CA GLU A 153 -6.23 -9.92 20.50
C GLU A 153 -5.28 -9.74 19.31
N ILE A 154 -4.26 -10.60 19.18
CA ILE A 154 -3.21 -10.45 18.17
C ILE A 154 -3.64 -10.95 16.78
N ASN A 155 -4.34 -12.09 16.71
CA ASN A 155 -4.68 -12.75 15.44
C ASN A 155 -5.51 -11.89 14.47
N PRO A 156 -6.52 -11.10 14.90
CA PRO A 156 -7.23 -10.18 14.01
C PRO A 156 -6.31 -9.12 13.38
N ILE A 157 -5.35 -8.59 14.15
CA ILE A 157 -4.39 -7.58 13.67
C ILE A 157 -3.51 -8.18 12.58
N LEU A 158 -2.95 -9.38 12.82
CA LEU A 158 -2.10 -10.06 11.84
C LEU A 158 -2.86 -10.42 10.57
N ARG A 159 -4.10 -10.91 10.70
CA ARG A 159 -4.96 -11.22 9.56
C ARG A 159 -5.30 -9.98 8.73
N GLY A 160 -5.68 -8.89 9.38
CA GLY A 160 -5.93 -7.62 8.70
C GLY A 160 -4.69 -7.14 7.95
N TRP A 161 -3.53 -7.22 8.58
CA TRP A 161 -2.26 -6.82 7.99
C TRP A 161 -1.87 -7.70 6.79
N ALA A 162 -1.99 -9.02 6.92
CA ALA A 162 -1.73 -9.97 5.85
C ALA A 162 -2.69 -9.75 4.66
N ASN A 163 -3.97 -9.54 4.94
CA ASN A 163 -4.98 -9.28 3.91
C ASN A 163 -4.71 -7.99 3.15
N TYR A 164 -4.26 -6.94 3.84
CA TYR A 164 -3.96 -5.63 3.26
C TYR A 164 -2.73 -5.69 2.34
N TYR A 165 -1.67 -6.38 2.77
CA TYR A 165 -0.39 -6.44 2.04
C TYR A 165 -0.21 -7.68 1.14
N ARG A 166 -1.26 -8.50 0.96
CA ARG A 166 -1.15 -9.79 0.24
C ARG A 166 -0.66 -9.66 -1.20
N TYR A 167 -0.96 -8.53 -1.86
CA TYR A 167 -0.61 -8.28 -3.26
C TYR A 167 0.75 -7.61 -3.44
N CYS A 168 1.47 -7.33 -2.35
CA CYS A 168 2.81 -6.75 -2.44
C CYS A 168 3.84 -7.80 -2.87
N VAL A 169 4.80 -7.35 -3.67
CA VAL A 169 5.94 -8.18 -4.05
C VAL A 169 6.82 -8.40 -2.81
N GLY A 170 7.21 -9.66 -2.60
CA GLY A 170 8.00 -10.06 -1.42
C GLY A 170 7.22 -10.11 -0.10
N ALA A 171 5.90 -9.93 -0.12
CA ALA A 171 5.06 -9.98 1.09
C ALA A 171 5.26 -11.27 1.90
N GLY A 172 5.38 -12.42 1.23
CA GLY A 172 5.62 -13.72 1.90
C GLY A 172 6.85 -13.71 2.79
N ARG A 173 7.97 -13.15 2.33
CA ARG A 173 9.21 -13.07 3.14
C ARG A 173 9.03 -12.15 4.35
N VAL A 174 8.29 -11.05 4.18
CA VAL A 174 7.97 -10.13 5.28
C VAL A 174 7.06 -10.82 6.31
N PHE A 175 6.07 -11.58 5.86
CA PHE A 175 5.17 -12.34 6.73
C PHE A 175 5.92 -13.41 7.53
N VAL A 176 6.79 -14.20 6.90
CA VAL A 176 7.62 -15.20 7.60
C VAL A 176 8.49 -14.55 8.68
N ASN A 177 9.16 -13.44 8.34
CA ASN A 177 10.00 -12.70 9.30
C ASN A 177 9.20 -12.07 10.44
N LEU A 178 7.93 -11.72 10.21
CA LEU A 178 7.03 -11.23 11.24
C LEU A 178 6.54 -12.37 12.12
N ASP A 179 6.13 -13.48 11.53
CA ASP A 179 5.60 -14.64 12.23
C ASP A 179 6.66 -15.24 13.18
N TRP A 180 7.90 -15.40 12.71
CA TRP A 180 9.02 -15.82 13.56
C TRP A 180 9.22 -14.88 14.76
N TYR A 181 9.22 -13.57 14.52
CA TYR A 181 9.38 -12.57 15.59
C TYR A 181 8.24 -12.66 16.61
N ILE A 182 6.99 -12.76 16.14
CA ILE A 182 5.81 -12.84 16.99
C ILE A 182 5.81 -14.15 17.80
N GLY A 183 6.16 -15.26 17.16
CA GLY A 183 6.29 -16.56 17.79
C GLY A 183 7.34 -16.59 18.90
N LEU A 184 8.50 -15.97 18.68
CA LEU A 184 9.54 -15.78 19.70
C LEU A 184 9.04 -14.91 20.85
N ARG A 185 8.34 -13.81 20.55
CA ARG A 185 7.78 -12.90 21.55
C ARG A 185 6.75 -13.58 22.45
N LEU A 186 5.85 -14.36 21.86
CA LEU A 186 4.86 -15.13 22.60
C LEU A 186 5.53 -16.21 23.46
N TYR A 187 6.58 -16.87 22.96
CA TYR A 187 7.37 -17.82 23.73
C TYR A 187 8.03 -17.16 24.96
N CYS A 188 8.71 -16.03 24.78
CA CYS A 188 9.31 -15.30 25.90
C CYS A 188 8.27 -14.84 26.93
N TRP A 189 7.09 -14.40 26.47
CA TRP A 189 5.99 -14.01 27.35
C TRP A 189 5.43 -15.21 28.12
N LEU A 190 5.25 -16.37 27.46
CA LEU A 190 4.80 -17.62 28.09
C LEU A 190 5.80 -18.15 29.11
N ARG A 191 7.10 -18.19 28.78
CA ARG A 191 8.16 -18.60 29.70
C ARG A 191 8.19 -17.72 30.96
N LYS A 192 7.87 -16.43 30.82
CA LYS A 192 7.76 -15.52 31.97
C LYS A 192 6.47 -15.74 32.77
N LYS A 193 5.36 -16.08 32.10
CA LYS A 193 4.10 -16.44 32.76
C LYS A 193 4.20 -17.76 33.54
N ARG A 194 4.94 -18.73 33.00
CA ARG A 194 5.13 -20.07 33.58
C ARG A 194 6.62 -20.39 33.70
N PRO A 195 7.32 -19.86 34.73
CA PRO A 195 8.76 -20.07 34.88
C PRO A 195 9.17 -21.53 35.08
N LYS A 196 8.29 -22.34 35.68
CA LYS A 196 8.53 -23.77 35.97
C LYS A 196 8.15 -24.71 34.82
N ALA A 197 7.49 -24.20 33.78
CA ALA A 197 7.05 -25.02 32.65
C ALA A 197 8.24 -25.37 31.74
N GLY A 198 8.35 -26.65 31.39
CA GLY A 198 9.37 -27.13 30.45
C GLY A 198 9.12 -26.63 29.02
N VAL A 199 10.16 -26.62 28.20
CA VAL A 199 10.09 -26.16 26.79
C VAL A 199 9.00 -26.93 26.03
N ARG A 200 8.91 -28.25 26.20
CA ARG A 200 7.90 -29.11 25.54
C ARG A 200 6.47 -28.74 25.92
N GLU A 201 6.22 -28.39 27.18
CA GLU A 201 4.91 -27.95 27.67
C GLU A 201 4.52 -26.59 27.07
N LEU A 202 5.46 -25.64 27.01
CA LEU A 202 5.25 -24.32 26.41
C LEU A 202 4.96 -24.43 24.91
N TRP A 203 5.65 -25.29 24.18
CA TRP A 203 5.38 -25.53 22.76
C TRP A 203 4.07 -26.30 22.54
N GLY A 204 3.72 -27.24 23.42
CA GLY A 204 2.43 -27.94 23.38
C GLY A 204 1.23 -27.00 23.57
N SER A 205 1.41 -25.86 24.22
CA SER A 205 0.37 -24.83 24.33
C SER A 205 0.09 -24.06 23.02
N LYS A 206 0.96 -24.18 22.01
CA LYS A 206 0.70 -23.66 20.67
C LYS A 206 -0.19 -24.64 19.91
N GLN A 207 -1.48 -24.36 19.90
CA GLN A 207 -2.38 -25.09 19.02
C GLN A 207 -2.36 -24.51 17.59
N PRO A 208 -2.51 -25.35 16.57
CA PRO A 208 -2.73 -24.89 15.21
C PRO A 208 -3.91 -23.93 15.14
N SER A 209 -3.88 -22.97 14.21
CA SER A 209 -5.05 -22.12 13.97
C SER A 209 -6.26 -23.00 13.62
N SER A 210 -7.31 -22.93 14.45
CA SER A 210 -8.59 -23.59 14.19
C SER A 210 -9.28 -23.06 12.92
N ARG A 211 -8.89 -21.86 12.47
CA ARG A 211 -9.29 -21.30 11.18
C ARG A 211 -8.25 -21.69 10.14
N ARG A 212 -8.61 -22.64 9.26
CA ARG A 212 -7.82 -22.94 8.06
C ARG A 212 -7.78 -21.69 7.16
N PRO A 213 -6.69 -21.43 6.42
CA PRO A 213 -6.67 -20.36 5.43
C PRO A 213 -7.72 -20.68 4.37
N THR A 214 -8.83 -19.94 4.36
CA THR A 214 -9.71 -19.95 3.19
C THR A 214 -8.95 -19.28 2.07
N ARG A 215 -8.36 -20.07 1.16
CA ARG A 215 -8.08 -19.59 -0.21
C ARG A 215 -9.44 -19.21 -0.80
N ARG A 216 -9.82 -17.95 -0.68
CA ARG A 216 -10.82 -17.30 -1.51
C ARG A 216 -10.12 -16.19 -2.25
#